data_AF-A0A7Y4U631-F1
#
_entry.id   AF-A0A7Y4U631-F1
#
_cell.length_a   1.000
_cell.length_b   1.000
_cell.length_c   1.000
_cell.angle_alpha   90.00
_cell.angle_beta   90.00
_cell.angle_gamma   90.00
#
_symmetry.space_group_name_H-M   'P 1'
#
loop_
_entity.id
_entity.type
_entity.pdbx_description
1 polymer ?
#
loop_
_entity_poly.entity_id
_entity_poly.type
_entity_poly.pdbx_seq_one_letter_code
_entity_poly.pdbx_strand_id
1 'polypeptide(L)'
;MAKSSTAQQMKRHASPLSPAPPFTISDEELYERVAQRAYELYQERGEEPGHDLADWFAAEQLVKAEFLHGPVPEEPLEVEVER
;
A
#
# COMPACT_ATOMS: atom_id res chain seq x y z
N MET A 1 56.34 6.96 12.24
CA MET A 1 55.01 6.81 11.61
C MET A 1 55.01 5.59 10.69
N ALA A 2 54.37 4.49 11.08
CA ALA A 2 54.20 3.31 10.21
C ALA A 2 52.87 3.40 9.46
N LYS A 3 52.92 3.22 8.14
CA LYS A 3 51.75 3.13 7.25
C LYS A 3 51.40 1.64 7.13
N SER A 4 50.19 1.24 7.53
CA SER A 4 49.68 -0.12 7.34
C SER A 4 48.52 -0.13 6.35
N SER A 5 48.78 -0.78 5.23
CA SER A 5 47.84 -1.22 4.21
C SER A 5 47.14 -2.49 4.67
N THR A 6 45.83 -2.63 4.46
CA THR A 6 45.16 -3.93 4.31
C THR A 6 43.87 -3.73 3.53
N ALA A 7 43.83 -4.36 2.36
CA ALA A 7 42.66 -4.52 1.55
C ALA A 7 41.64 -5.41 2.26
N GLN A 8 40.36 -5.03 2.26
CA GLN A 8 39.29 -6.01 2.27
C GLN A 8 38.01 -5.41 1.66
N GLN A 9 37.94 -5.50 0.34
CA GLN A 9 36.69 -5.56 -0.39
C GLN A 9 35.93 -6.81 0.07
N MET A 10 34.83 -6.66 0.79
CA MET A 10 33.82 -7.70 0.92
C MET A 10 32.51 -7.20 0.32
N LYS A 11 32.25 -7.76 -0.87
CA LYS A 11 31.03 -7.78 -1.65
C LYS A 11 29.79 -7.66 -0.75
N ARG A 12 29.19 -6.47 -0.71
CA ARG A 12 27.85 -6.30 -0.17
C ARG A 12 26.90 -7.08 -1.07
N HIS A 13 26.19 -8.00 -0.44
CA HIS A 13 25.20 -8.90 -0.99
C HIS A 13 24.08 -8.03 -1.59
N ALA A 14 24.15 -7.80 -2.90
CA ALA A 14 22.98 -7.37 -3.65
C ALA A 14 22.06 -8.58 -3.73
N SER A 15 21.14 -8.69 -2.76
CA SER A 15 20.01 -9.60 -2.88
C SER A 15 19.31 -9.29 -4.19
N PRO A 16 19.13 -10.26 -5.10
CA PRO A 16 18.43 -10.02 -6.34
C PRO A 16 16.94 -9.82 -6.04
N LEU A 17 16.41 -8.69 -6.54
CA LEU A 17 14.99 -8.42 -6.76
C LEU A 17 14.03 -8.89 -5.66
N SER A 18 13.76 -8.03 -4.67
CA SER A 18 12.41 -8.01 -4.10
C SER A 18 11.44 -7.66 -5.24
N PRO A 19 10.30 -8.36 -5.39
CA PRO A 19 9.25 -7.88 -6.29
C PRO A 19 8.87 -6.48 -5.81
N ALA A 20 9.00 -5.49 -6.68
CA ALA A 20 8.49 -4.15 -6.39
C ALA A 20 7.01 -4.30 -5.99
N PRO A 21 6.56 -3.65 -4.90
CA PRO A 21 5.13 -3.66 -4.59
C PRO A 21 4.39 -3.04 -5.78
N PRO A 22 3.23 -3.59 -6.18
CA PRO A 22 2.66 -3.32 -7.50
C PRO A 22 2.24 -1.86 -7.74
N PHE A 23 2.15 -1.00 -6.73
CA PHE A 23 1.88 0.43 -6.93
C PHE A 23 2.56 1.29 -5.85
N THR A 24 3.57 2.07 -6.24
CA THR A 24 4.10 3.17 -5.41
C THR A 24 3.26 4.42 -5.67
N ILE A 25 2.10 4.52 -5.01
CA ILE A 25 1.32 5.75 -5.05
C ILE A 25 2.04 6.85 -4.25
N SER A 26 1.97 8.09 -4.74
CA SER A 26 2.54 9.25 -4.04
C SER A 26 1.79 9.52 -2.74
N ASP A 27 2.45 10.15 -1.75
CA ASP A 27 1.81 10.53 -0.49
C ASP A 27 0.56 11.41 -0.70
N GLU A 28 0.60 12.29 -1.70
CA GLU A 28 -0.56 13.12 -2.11
C GLU A 28 -1.73 12.24 -2.59
N GLU A 29 -1.46 11.26 -3.44
CA GLU A 29 -2.50 10.38 -4.00
C GLU A 29 -3.07 9.44 -2.92
N LEU A 30 -2.22 9.02 -1.97
CA LEU A 30 -2.66 8.31 -0.78
C LEU A 30 -3.61 9.18 0.05
N TYR A 31 -3.22 10.43 0.32
CA TYR A 31 -4.02 11.38 1.09
C TYR A 31 -5.37 11.64 0.41
N GLU A 32 -5.40 11.86 -0.90
CA GLU A 32 -6.64 12.07 -1.66
C GLU A 32 -7.59 10.87 -1.56
N ARG A 33 -7.07 9.64 -1.72
CA ARG A 33 -7.89 8.43 -1.57
C ARG A 33 -8.43 8.25 -0.15
N VAL A 34 -7.61 8.53 0.86
CA VAL A 34 -8.05 8.47 2.26
C VAL A 34 -9.11 9.52 2.53
N ALA A 35 -8.94 10.74 2.05
CA ALA A 35 -9.91 11.82 2.22
C ALA A 35 -11.25 11.47 1.56
N GLN A 36 -11.23 10.95 0.33
CA GLN A 36 -12.44 10.52 -0.36
C GLN A 36 -13.14 9.40 0.41
N ARG A 37 -12.40 8.38 0.82
CA ARG A 37 -12.96 7.22 1.53
C ARG A 37 -13.50 7.59 2.91
N ALA A 38 -12.88 8.53 3.62
CA ALA A 38 -13.37 9.04 4.90
C ALA A 38 -14.68 9.81 4.73
N TYR A 39 -14.81 10.59 3.65
CA TYR A 39 -16.05 11.31 3.34
C TYR A 39 -17.20 10.35 3.00
N GLU A 40 -16.92 9.28 2.25
CA GLU A 40 -17.91 8.24 1.99
C GLU A 40 -18.42 7.60 3.29
N LEU A 41 -17.51 7.23 4.21
CA LEU A 41 -17.87 6.68 5.53
C LEU A 41 -18.73 7.64 6.36
N TYR A 42 -18.41 8.94 6.33
CA TYR A 42 -19.23 9.98 6.97
C TYR A 42 -20.64 10.04 6.38
N GLN A 43 -20.77 9.97 5.05
CA GLN A 43 -22.07 9.97 4.38
C GLN A 43 -22.86 8.68 4.66
N GLU A 44 -22.23 7.51 4.65
CA GLU A 44 -22.87 6.21 4.92
C GLU A 44 -23.47 6.13 6.32
N ARG A 45 -22.86 6.80 7.31
CA ARG A 45 -23.40 6.89 8.68
C ARG A 45 -24.56 7.88 8.82
N GLY A 46 -24.83 8.70 7.80
CA GLY A 46 -25.86 9.73 7.83
C GLY A 46 -25.34 11.09 8.32
N GLU A 47 -24.10 11.44 7.97
CA GLU A 47 -23.53 12.78 8.16
C GLU A 47 -23.44 13.18 9.65
N GLU A 48 -23.20 12.20 10.52
CA GLU A 48 -23.07 12.44 11.96
C GLU A 48 -21.68 13.04 12.30
N PRO A 49 -21.64 14.24 12.92
CA PRO A 49 -20.39 14.91 13.27
C PRO A 49 -19.71 14.27 14.49
N GLY A 50 -18.39 14.41 14.61
CA GLY A 50 -17.61 13.94 15.76
C GLY A 50 -16.92 12.59 15.55
N HIS A 51 -17.06 12.02 14.36
CA HIS A 51 -16.44 10.76 13.94
C HIS A 51 -15.37 10.95 12.85
N ASP A 52 -15.04 12.19 12.51
CA ASP A 52 -14.15 12.56 11.41
C ASP A 52 -12.79 11.84 11.49
N LEU A 53 -12.20 11.78 12.69
CA LEU A 53 -10.94 11.07 12.92
C LEU A 53 -11.08 9.56 12.79
N ALA A 54 -12.19 8.99 13.26
CA ALA A 54 -12.44 7.56 13.17
C ALA A 54 -12.65 7.13 11.70
N ASP A 55 -13.41 7.92 10.94
CA ASP A 55 -13.60 7.73 9.50
C ASP A 55 -12.29 7.86 8.74
N TRP A 56 -11.45 8.84 9.11
CA TRP A 56 -10.12 8.99 8.55
C TRP A 56 -9.22 7.77 8.78
N PHE A 57 -9.15 7.27 10.02
CA PHE A 57 -8.33 6.08 10.31
C PHE A 57 -8.87 4.82 9.64
N ALA A 58 -10.19 4.65 9.59
CA ALA A 58 -10.81 3.53 8.88
C ALA A 58 -10.52 3.59 7.38
N ALA A 59 -10.65 4.76 6.77
CA ALA A 59 -10.30 5.03 5.38
C ALA A 59 -8.81 4.74 5.10
N GLU A 60 -7.90 5.19 5.96
CA GLU A 60 -6.47 4.93 5.82
C GLU A 60 -6.16 3.43 5.79
N GLN A 61 -6.80 2.65 6.66
CA GLN A 61 -6.63 1.20 6.72
C GLN A 61 -7.19 0.50 5.47
N LEU A 62 -8.34 0.95 4.97
CA LEU A 62 -8.96 0.41 3.75
C LEU A 62 -8.12 0.70 2.51
N VAL A 63 -7.69 1.96 2.36
CA VAL A 63 -6.83 2.40 1.25
C VAL A 63 -5.51 1.63 1.31
N LYS A 64 -4.85 1.55 2.47
CA LYS A 64 -3.64 0.72 2.63
C LYS A 64 -3.90 -0.74 2.27
N ALA A 65 -5.02 -1.34 2.67
CA ALA A 65 -5.35 -2.72 2.32
C ALA A 65 -5.51 -2.90 0.80
N GLU A 66 -6.13 -1.95 0.10
CA GLU A 66 -6.28 -1.96 -1.37
C GLU A 66 -4.91 -1.90 -2.08
N PHE A 67 -4.01 -1.02 -1.62
CA PHE A 67 -2.66 -0.91 -2.20
C PHE A 67 -1.73 -2.06 -1.81
N LEU A 68 -1.91 -2.63 -0.61
CA LEU A 68 -1.08 -3.73 -0.12
C LEU A 68 -1.55 -5.10 -0.61
N HIS A 69 -2.83 -5.24 -0.99
CA HIS A 69 -3.38 -6.48 -1.52
C HIS A 69 -3.41 -6.54 -3.05
N GLY A 70 -3.14 -5.43 -3.75
CA GLY A 70 -3.41 -5.36 -5.19
C GLY A 70 -4.91 -5.44 -5.47
N PRO A 71 -5.39 -5.01 -6.65
CA PRO A 71 -6.80 -5.17 -6.99
C PRO A 71 -7.15 -6.65 -6.84
N VAL A 72 -8.10 -6.96 -5.95
CA VAL A 72 -8.77 -8.26 -5.96
C VAL A 72 -9.28 -8.39 -7.39
N PRO A 73 -8.84 -9.38 -8.18
CA PRO A 73 -9.32 -9.51 -9.54
C PRO A 73 -10.84 -9.68 -9.46
N GLU A 74 -11.58 -8.65 -9.86
CA GLU A 74 -13.02 -8.69 -10.13
C GLU A 74 -13.31 -9.50 -11.42
N GLU A 75 -12.52 -10.54 -11.67
CA GLU A 75 -12.84 -11.55 -12.67
C GLU A 75 -13.54 -12.67 -11.91
N PRO A 76 -14.85 -12.91 -12.13
CA PRO A 76 -15.48 -14.11 -11.62
C PRO A 76 -14.66 -15.26 -12.16
N LEU A 77 -14.36 -16.24 -11.31
CA LEU A 77 -13.78 -17.50 -11.74
C LEU A 77 -14.72 -18.08 -12.80
N GLU A 78 -14.44 -17.80 -14.08
CA GLU A 78 -14.99 -18.56 -15.19
C GLU A 78 -14.42 -19.96 -15.01
N VAL A 79 -15.15 -20.74 -14.24
CA VAL A 79 -15.11 -22.19 -14.26
C VAL A 79 -15.25 -22.57 -15.73
N GLU A 80 -14.11 -22.83 -16.38
CA GLU A 80 -14.06 -23.57 -17.63
C GLU A 80 -14.77 -24.89 -17.39
N VAL A 81 -16.06 -24.93 -17.72
CA VAL A 81 -16.83 -26.15 -17.84
C VAL A 81 -16.43 -26.74 -19.18
N GLU A 82 -15.37 -27.55 -19.15
CA GLU A 82 -14.97 -28.43 -20.23
C GLU A 82 -16.20 -29.22 -20.72
N ARG A 83 -16.57 -29.06 -22.00
CA ARG A 83 -17.55 -29.89 -22.70
C ARG A 83 -17.02 -30.33 -24.04
#